data_AF-A0A1R1PSD4-F1
#
_entry.id   AF-A0A1R1PSD4-F1
#
_cell.length_a   1.000
_cell.length_b   1.000
_cell.length_c   1.000
_cell.angle_alpha   90.00
_cell.angle_beta   90.00
_cell.angle_gamma   90.00
#
_symmetry.space_group_name_H-M   'P 1'
#
loop_
_entity.id
_entity.type
_entity.pdbx_description
1 polymer ?
#
loop_
_entity_poly.entity_id
_entity_poly.type
_entity_poly.pdbx_seq_one_letter_code
_entity_poly.pdbx_strand_id
1 'polypeptide(L)'
;MVFACRNCDYQEKATTNRVYRHVVSYVPSEQNTINADILSDSTLPRTNTLPCPKCGYEEVLYFQSQSLNPEAKMTLYYVCCNSNCMYKWTS
;
A
#
# COMPACT_ATOMS: atom_id res chain seq x y z
N MET A 1 -21.83 12.12 20.72
CA MET A 1 -21.87 12.40 19.27
C MET A 1 -22.74 11.34 18.61
N VAL A 2 -23.68 11.74 17.75
CA VAL A 2 -24.58 10.84 17.02
C VAL A 2 -24.49 11.13 15.53
N PHE A 3 -24.59 10.09 14.70
CA PHE A 3 -24.84 10.24 13.27
C PHE A 3 -26.35 10.17 13.07
N ALA A 4 -26.91 11.19 12.41
CA ALA A 4 -28.34 11.27 12.14
C ALA A 4 -28.58 11.34 10.63
N CYS A 5 -29.56 10.59 10.13
CA CYS A 5 -29.98 10.66 8.75
C CYS A 5 -30.71 11.99 8.49
N ARG A 6 -30.53 12.58 7.31
CA ARG A 6 -31.26 13.80 6.90
C ARG A 6 -32.63 13.52 6.28
N ASN A 7 -32.90 12.27 5.93
CA ASN A 7 -34.11 11.86 5.20
C ASN A 7 -35.10 11.06 6.05
N CYS A 8 -34.72 10.63 7.26
CA CYS A 8 -35.59 9.91 8.20
C CYS A 8 -35.09 10.09 9.64
N ASP A 9 -35.88 9.63 10.62
CA ASP A 9 -35.58 9.76 12.06
C ASP A 9 -34.50 8.80 12.60
N TYR A 10 -33.77 8.11 11.71
CA TYR A 10 -32.71 7.18 12.12
C TYR A 10 -31.51 7.92 12.71
N GLN A 11 -31.06 7.47 13.89
CA GLN A 11 -29.91 8.01 14.61
C GLN A 11 -29.10 6.87 15.25
N GLU A 12 -27.78 6.99 15.23
CA GLU A 12 -26.87 6.04 15.87
C GLU A 12 -25.75 6.74 16.66
N LYS A 13 -25.24 6.07 17.70
CA LYS A 13 -24.17 6.59 18.54
C LYS A 13 -22.82 6.39 17.86
N ALA A 14 -22.05 7.47 17.69
CA ALA A 14 -20.75 7.39 17.06
C ALA A 14 -19.73 6.60 17.89
N THR A 15 -19.01 5.67 17.25
CA THR A 15 -17.94 4.86 17.86
C THR A 15 -16.69 5.67 18.19
N THR A 16 -16.51 6.83 17.57
CA THR A 16 -15.33 7.70 17.75
C THR A 16 -15.76 9.16 17.69
N ASN A 17 -15.11 10.01 18.49
CA ASN A 17 -15.39 11.45 18.58
C ASN A 17 -14.73 12.29 17.47
N ARG A 18 -14.03 11.66 16.52
CA ARG A 18 -13.35 12.34 15.42
C ARG A 18 -14.31 12.56 14.26
N VAL A 19 -14.81 13.79 14.15
CA VAL A 19 -15.82 14.19 13.14
C VAL A 19 -15.19 14.56 11.79
N TYR A 20 -13.95 15.05 11.83
CA TYR A 20 -13.23 15.55 10.68
C TYR A 20 -11.73 15.28 10.85
N ARG A 21 -11.05 15.05 9.73
CA ARG A 21 -9.60 14.91 9.65
C ARG A 21 -9.14 15.58 8.37
N HIS A 22 -8.33 16.62 8.48
CA HIS A 22 -7.61 17.21 7.36
C HIS A 22 -6.18 16.67 7.33
N VAL A 23 -5.79 16.01 6.23
CA VAL A 23 -4.43 15.51 6.03
C VAL A 23 -3.84 16.26 4.84
N VAL A 24 -2.92 17.18 5.09
CA VAL A 24 -2.27 18.02 4.06
C VAL A 24 -1.21 17.22 3.30
N SER A 25 -0.44 16.40 4.03
CA SER A 25 0.55 15.49 3.48
C SER A 25 0.09 14.06 3.73
N TYR A 26 -0.71 13.54 2.79
CA TYR A 26 -1.05 12.13 2.79
C TYR A 26 0.16 11.37 2.26
N VAL A 27 0.91 10.73 3.15
CA VAL A 27 1.80 9.64 2.78
C VAL A 27 0.96 8.38 2.88
N PRO A 28 0.27 7.94 1.81
CA PRO A 28 -0.30 6.60 1.82
C PRO A 28 0.83 5.65 2.20
N SER A 29 0.53 4.61 2.96
CA SER A 29 1.39 3.43 2.92
C SER A 29 1.41 2.98 1.46
N GLU A 30 2.45 3.34 0.71
CA GLU A 30 2.53 3.07 -0.74
C GLU A 30 2.43 1.55 -0.99
N GLN A 31 2.77 0.74 0.02
CA GLN A 31 2.50 -0.71 0.10
C GLN A 31 1.04 -1.11 -0.18
N ASN A 32 0.06 -0.25 0.14
CA ASN A 32 -1.36 -0.49 -0.09
C ASN A 32 -1.77 -0.21 -1.55
N THR A 33 -0.97 0.55 -2.29
CA THR A 33 -1.17 0.87 -3.72
C THR A 33 -0.51 -0.15 -4.65
N ILE A 34 0.36 -1.00 -4.12
CA ILE A 34 1.03 -2.05 -4.89
C ILE A 34 0.01 -3.12 -5.26
N ASN A 35 -0.47 -3.09 -6.50
CA ASN A 35 -1.44 -4.06 -7.01
C ASN A 35 -0.79 -5.45 -7.21
N ALA A 36 -1.59 -6.49 -7.32
CA ALA A 36 -1.10 -7.83 -7.70
C ALA A 36 -0.58 -7.90 -9.15
N ASP A 37 -1.10 -7.02 -10.00
CA ASP A 37 -0.93 -7.07 -11.45
C ASP A 37 0.48 -6.71 -11.94
N ILE A 38 1.25 -5.98 -11.13
CA ILE A 38 2.66 -5.66 -11.42
C ILE A 38 3.54 -6.90 -11.56
N LEU A 39 3.16 -8.07 -11.02
CA LEU A 39 3.90 -9.30 -11.25
C LEU A 39 3.82 -9.77 -12.71
N SER A 40 2.74 -9.43 -13.40
CA SER A 40 2.51 -9.73 -14.82
C SER A 40 3.30 -8.80 -15.74
N ASP A 41 3.71 -7.63 -15.25
CA ASP A 41 4.44 -6.66 -16.04
C ASP A 41 5.90 -7.10 -16.23
N SER A 42 6.22 -7.50 -17.46
CA SER A 42 7.55 -7.98 -17.85
C SER A 42 8.57 -6.85 -18.05
N THR A 43 8.14 -5.59 -17.99
CA THR A 43 9.02 -4.42 -18.13
C THR A 43 9.63 -3.99 -16.79
N LEU A 44 9.06 -4.47 -15.68
CA LEU A 44 9.57 -4.20 -14.34
C LEU A 44 10.77 -5.08 -14.00
N PRO A 45 11.82 -4.53 -13.36
CA PRO A 45 13.03 -5.27 -13.06
C PRO A 45 12.81 -6.29 -11.93
N ARG A 46 13.44 -7.45 -12.08
CA ARG A 46 13.43 -8.55 -11.10
C ARG A 46 14.86 -8.81 -10.63
N THR A 47 15.00 -9.22 -9.38
CA THR A 47 16.28 -9.60 -8.78
C THR A 47 16.17 -10.98 -8.13
N ASN A 48 17.24 -11.76 -8.23
CA ASN A 48 17.41 -13.06 -7.58
C ASN A 48 18.39 -13.01 -6.40
N THR A 49 18.89 -11.82 -6.07
CA THR A 49 19.92 -11.66 -5.02
C THR A 49 19.35 -11.66 -3.61
N LEU A 50 18.04 -11.45 -3.46
CA LEU A 50 17.40 -11.27 -2.16
C LEU A 50 16.18 -12.20 -2.06
N PRO A 51 16.24 -13.28 -1.27
CA PRO A 51 15.12 -14.19 -1.14
C PRO A 51 13.98 -13.54 -0.35
N CYS A 52 12.75 -13.92 -0.66
CA CYS A 52 11.59 -13.42 0.07
C CYS A 52 11.65 -13.81 1.56
N PRO A 53 11.55 -12.86 2.51
CA PRO A 53 11.65 -13.15 3.94
C PRO A 53 10.50 -14.01 4.49
N LYS A 54 9.39 -14.13 3.75
CA LYS A 54 8.21 -14.92 4.17
C LYS A 54 8.22 -16.36 3.65
N CYS A 55 8.72 -16.59 2.44
CA CYS A 55 8.61 -17.90 1.77
C CYS A 55 9.94 -18.43 1.19
N GLY A 56 11.01 -17.65 1.21
CA GLY A 56 12.32 -18.03 0.69
C GLY A 56 12.44 -18.05 -0.83
N TYR A 57 11.40 -17.64 -1.59
CA TYR A 57 11.45 -17.61 -3.05
C TYR A 57 12.53 -16.63 -3.54
N GLU A 58 13.34 -17.07 -4.51
CA GLU A 58 14.54 -16.33 -4.95
C GLU A 58 14.20 -15.12 -5.81
N GLU A 59 13.14 -15.16 -6.63
CA GLU A 59 12.80 -14.02 -7.49
C GLU A 59 11.91 -12.99 -6.77
N VAL A 60 12.37 -11.75 -6.81
CA VAL A 60 11.70 -10.60 -6.23
C VAL A 60 11.67 -9.48 -7.25
N LEU A 61 10.49 -8.93 -7.49
CA LEU A 61 10.30 -7.73 -8.30
C LEU A 61 10.60 -6.51 -7.44
N TYR A 62 11.30 -5.51 -7.99
CA TYR A 62 11.60 -4.28 -7.28
C TYR A 62 11.32 -3.04 -8.11
N PHE A 63 10.91 -1.94 -7.48
CA PHE A 63 10.68 -0.66 -8.14
C PHE A 63 10.77 0.49 -7.14
N GLN A 64 11.01 1.70 -7.66
CA GLN A 64 10.92 2.93 -6.87
C GLN A 64 9.51 3.50 -6.98
N SER A 65 9.03 4.19 -5.94
CA SER A 65 7.72 4.84 -6.02
C SER A 65 7.71 5.92 -7.11
N GLN A 66 6.64 5.95 -7.90
CA GLN A 66 6.40 6.97 -8.93
C GLN A 66 5.87 8.29 -8.33
N SER A 67 6.08 8.50 -7.03
CA SER A 67 5.57 9.68 -6.33
C SER A 67 6.22 10.93 -6.93
N LEU A 68 5.40 11.81 -7.54
CA LEU A 68 5.83 13.10 -8.11
C LEU A 68 6.24 14.12 -7.04
N ASN A 69 6.23 13.72 -5.77
CA ASN A 69 6.60 14.57 -4.65
C ASN A 69 8.13 14.71 -4.63
N PRO A 70 8.69 15.93 -4.64
CA PRO A 70 10.14 16.15 -4.60
C PRO A 70 10.79 15.68 -3.27
N GLU A 71 9.99 15.48 -2.23
CA GLU A 71 10.38 14.86 -0.96
C GLU A 71 10.17 13.33 -0.92
N ALA A 72 9.75 12.72 -2.04
CA ALA A 72 9.63 11.27 -2.12
C ALA A 72 10.99 10.64 -1.83
N LYS A 73 11.04 9.86 -0.75
CA LYS A 73 12.22 9.07 -0.43
C LYS A 73 12.49 8.12 -1.59
N MET A 74 13.75 7.97 -1.98
CA MET A 74 14.22 6.96 -2.95
C MET A 74 14.15 5.55 -2.33
N THR A 75 13.00 5.19 -1.78
CA THR A 75 12.74 3.90 -1.15
C THR A 75 12.47 2.88 -2.25
N LEU A 76 13.17 1.75 -2.17
CA LEU A 76 12.90 0.60 -3.03
C LEU A 76 11.78 -0.23 -2.43
N TYR A 77 10.78 -0.53 -3.24
CA TYR A 77 9.73 -1.47 -2.95
C TYR A 77 10.11 -2.83 -3.53
N TYR A 78 9.86 -3.88 -2.75
CA TYR A 78 10.11 -5.26 -3.11
C TYR A 78 8.81 -6.06 -3.02
N VAL A 79 8.58 -6.92 -4.01
CA VAL A 79 7.42 -7.80 -4.09
C VAL A 79 7.87 -9.20 -4.49
N CYS A 80 7.48 -10.20 -3.70
CA CYS A 80 7.77 -11.58 -4.04
C CYS A 80 7.01 -12.02 -5.30
N CYS A 81 7.72 -12.60 -6.28
CA CYS A 81 7.13 -13.08 -7.53
C CYS A 81 6.30 -14.36 -7.39
N ASN A 82 6.31 -15.02 -6.22
CA ASN A 82 5.49 -16.19 -5.96
C ASN A 82 4.02 -15.77 -5.79
N SER A 83 3.15 -16.22 -6.70
CA SER A 83 1.70 -15.95 -6.71
C SER A 83 0.97 -16.37 -5.43
N ASN A 84 1.51 -17.32 -4.66
CA ASN A 84 0.93 -17.72 -3.37
C ASN A 84 1.40 -16.84 -2.19
N CYS A 85 2.55 -16.17 -2.33
CA CYS A 85 3.15 -15.38 -1.24
C CYS A 85 2.82 -13.90 -1.36
N MET A 86 3.16 -13.30 -2.52
CA MET A 86 2.95 -11.88 -2.86
C MET A 86 3.33 -10.91 -1.73
N TYR A 87 4.32 -11.29 -0.92
CA TYR A 87 4.76 -10.49 0.22
C TYR A 87 5.44 -9.22 -0.28
N LYS A 88 5.16 -8.09 0.37
CA LYS A 88 5.60 -6.76 -0.03
C LYS A 88 6.37 -6.15 1.12
N TRP A 89 7.54 -5.59 0.83
CA TRP A 89 8.36 -4.90 1.82
C TRP A 89 9.16 -3.76 1.18
N THR A 90 9.80 -2.96 2.01
CA THR A 90 10.62 -1.81 1.59
C THR A 90 12.03 -1.96 2.14
N SER A 91 13.01 -1.33 1.49
CA SER A 91 14.36 -1.11 2.05
C SER A 91 14.33 -0.18 3.26
#